data_AF-A0A9X7JUZ0-F1
#
_entry.id   AF-A0A9X7JUZ0-F1
#
_cell.length_a   1.000
_cell.length_b   1.000
_cell.length_c   1.000
_cell.angle_alpha   90.00
_cell.angle_beta   90.00
_cell.angle_gamma   90.00
#
_symmetry.space_group_name_H-M   'P 1'
#
loop_
_entity.id
_entity.type
_entity.pdbx_description
1 polymer ?
#
loop_
_entity_poly.entity_id
_entity_poly.type
_entity_poly.pdbx_seq_one_letter_code
_entity_poly.pdbx_strand_id
1 'polypeptide(L)'
;MTDKKVLLLGGHLETPAVLRGLGADVTHVHAAAGAGEAPADLPTSARGIPVTDPADPRSVTAGLRRYGIAVTEFDLVCTPDEDLLATAAVLDGGRGGAAPADALLPGEADLREKQLTGAGIPVAGPWPQAGHAHAPEDHALRIDGVVRDGDVLFVSVGRRLPQDVREQDIPPGHDTVVATQLLHPGAHEELYDRARELAGRSAAALGHRDGVFRLEALGEQGRLAVASYATGVPTGALASAIRLQHGVDLEQEWARSVLGLGPAAASAPAAACFGVLSLAGATGVDDEHAVTAVVEGPDEQRLAGRLLRLARGLSARTGGGPEAARAGSGQDRGLVHLSHPAGVAPSSGYTHVVTGTGRVAAIAGQMPFDAAGELVGPGDPTAQARQVFTNMERCLAAAGATFDDVIKLTYFVTDIAFVPRILSARDEFIDTERPPASTVVQIVALYRPDLLLEVDALALLPVVQGAS
;
A
#
# COMPACT_ATOMS: atom_id res chain seq x y z
N MET A 1 -27.70 2.55 6.95
CA MET A 1 -26.71 3.32 7.73
C MET A 1 -26.96 3.02 9.19
N THR A 2 -25.91 2.74 9.95
CA THR A 2 -25.98 2.45 11.39
C THR A 2 -25.81 3.75 12.20
N ASP A 3 -26.13 3.75 13.50
CA ASP A 3 -25.88 4.83 14.46
C ASP A 3 -24.99 4.38 15.64
N LYS A 4 -24.26 3.27 15.47
CA LYS A 4 -23.42 2.65 16.50
C LYS A 4 -22.19 3.50 16.80
N LYS A 5 -21.87 3.64 18.09
CA LYS A 5 -20.61 4.17 18.59
C LYS A 5 -19.55 3.07 18.61
N VAL A 6 -18.50 3.27 17.84
CA VAL A 6 -17.44 2.29 17.59
C VAL A 6 -16.13 2.77 18.18
N LEU A 7 -15.52 1.94 19.02
CA LEU A 7 -14.11 2.08 19.37
C LEU A 7 -13.28 1.18 18.45
N LEU A 8 -12.56 1.80 17.52
CA LEU A 8 -11.65 1.12 16.61
C LEU A 8 -10.24 1.11 17.20
N LEU A 9 -9.63 -0.07 17.34
CA LEU A 9 -8.23 -0.23 17.72
C LEU A 9 -7.39 -0.51 16.48
N GLY A 10 -6.37 0.30 16.24
CA GLY A 10 -5.48 0.15 15.08
C GLY A 10 -6.23 0.24 13.76
N GLY A 11 -5.76 -0.52 12.78
CA GLY A 11 -6.24 -0.52 11.42
C GLY A 11 -5.54 0.47 10.50
N HIS A 12 -5.73 0.25 9.20
CA HIS A 12 -5.21 1.13 8.16
C HIS A 12 -5.85 2.52 8.19
N LEU A 13 -5.17 3.48 7.56
CA LEU A 13 -5.60 4.88 7.43
C LEU A 13 -7.04 5.04 6.91
N GLU A 14 -7.52 4.11 6.06
CA GLU A 14 -8.85 4.15 5.45
C GLU A 14 -9.95 3.54 6.33
N THR A 15 -9.62 2.62 7.25
CA THR A 15 -10.58 1.88 8.10
C THR A 15 -11.57 2.78 8.84
N PRO A 16 -11.13 3.88 9.50
CA PRO A 16 -12.07 4.78 10.17
C PRO A 16 -13.03 5.46 9.19
N ALA A 17 -12.59 5.76 7.96
CA ALA A 17 -13.42 6.38 6.93
C ALA A 17 -14.48 5.42 6.39
N VAL A 18 -14.12 4.14 6.19
CA VAL A 18 -15.06 3.09 5.74
C VAL A 18 -16.20 2.92 6.75
N LEU A 19 -15.88 2.75 8.04
CA LEU A 19 -16.88 2.60 9.10
C LEU A 19 -17.82 3.82 9.20
N ARG A 20 -17.28 5.05 9.10
CA ARG A 20 -18.07 6.28 9.09
C ARG A 20 -18.97 6.38 7.85
N GLY A 21 -18.47 5.96 6.68
CA GLY A 21 -19.26 5.89 5.45
C GLY A 21 -20.49 4.98 5.57
N LEU A 22 -20.45 4.00 6.48
CA LEU A 22 -21.57 3.11 6.81
C LEU A 22 -22.50 3.68 7.90
N GLY A 23 -22.16 4.83 8.48
CA GLY A 23 -22.94 5.58 9.48
C GLY A 23 -22.42 5.50 10.91
N ALA A 24 -21.35 4.75 11.18
CA ALA A 24 -20.83 4.60 12.54
C ALA A 24 -20.18 5.89 13.09
N ASP A 25 -20.35 6.14 14.39
CA ASP A 25 -19.60 7.16 15.13
C ASP A 25 -18.29 6.56 15.65
N VAL A 26 -17.19 6.83 14.96
CA VAL A 26 -15.89 6.13 15.17
C VAL A 26 -14.91 6.97 15.98
N THR A 27 -14.53 6.45 17.14
CA THR A 27 -13.32 6.85 17.88
C THR A 27 -12.19 5.88 17.57
N HIS A 28 -11.04 6.41 17.13
CA HIS A 28 -9.92 5.60 16.66
C HIS A 28 -8.76 5.67 17.65
N VAL A 29 -8.33 4.52 18.18
CA VAL A 29 -7.18 4.38 19.08
C VAL A 29 -5.99 3.90 18.28
N HIS A 30 -4.86 4.61 18.39
CA HIS A 30 -3.63 4.28 17.68
C HIS A 30 -2.41 4.42 18.61
N ALA A 31 -1.32 3.73 18.28
CA ALA A 31 -0.07 3.90 18.99
C ALA A 31 0.42 5.36 18.88
N ALA A 32 0.94 5.91 19.98
CA ALA A 32 1.61 7.20 19.99
C ALA A 32 2.96 7.06 19.30
N ALA A 33 3.21 7.83 18.24
CA ALA A 33 4.55 7.95 17.68
C ALA A 33 5.50 8.46 18.77
N GLY A 34 6.69 7.84 18.89
CA GLY A 34 7.65 8.11 19.96
C GLY A 34 7.89 9.61 20.20
N ALA A 35 7.86 10.02 21.47
CA ALA A 35 8.20 11.33 22.00
C ALA A 35 8.00 12.54 21.05
N GLY A 36 6.75 12.96 20.88
CA GLY A 36 6.42 14.38 20.69
C GLY A 36 6.20 14.83 19.25
N GLU A 37 5.13 14.35 18.61
CA GLU A 37 4.23 15.18 17.79
C GLU A 37 3.05 14.30 17.35
N ALA A 38 1.83 14.83 17.48
CA ALA A 38 0.67 14.20 16.85
C ALA A 38 0.82 14.34 15.33
N PRO A 39 0.46 13.32 14.52
CA PRO A 39 0.43 13.48 13.07
C PRO A 39 -0.44 14.68 12.72
N ALA A 40 0.14 15.68 12.06
CA ALA A 40 -0.50 16.98 11.79
C ALA A 40 -1.69 16.91 10.80
N ASP A 41 -1.97 15.74 10.21
CA ASP A 41 -2.95 15.55 9.13
C ASP A 41 -3.99 14.46 9.41
N LEU A 42 -4.41 14.27 10.67
CA LEU A 42 -5.67 13.57 10.90
C LEU A 42 -6.82 14.51 10.50
N PRO A 43 -7.74 14.10 9.60
CA PRO A 43 -8.89 14.93 9.26
C PRO A 43 -9.64 15.30 10.55
N THR A 44 -9.99 16.58 10.67
CA THR A 44 -10.60 17.25 11.84
C THR A 44 -11.90 16.62 12.36
N SER A 45 -12.41 15.58 11.71
CA SER A 45 -13.59 14.80 12.07
C SER A 45 -13.29 13.46 12.78
N ALA A 46 -12.02 13.10 13.01
CA ALA A 46 -11.65 11.90 13.77
C ALA A 46 -11.18 12.25 15.19
N ARG A 47 -11.83 11.70 16.23
CA ARG A 47 -11.21 11.63 17.57
C ARG A 47 -10.15 10.52 17.54
N GLY A 48 -8.94 10.87 17.12
CA GLY A 48 -7.76 10.04 17.28
C GLY A 48 -7.28 10.07 18.72
N ILE A 49 -7.15 8.90 19.36
CA ILE A 49 -6.72 8.75 20.74
C ILE A 49 -5.38 8.02 20.74
N PRO A 50 -4.26 8.76 20.92
CA PRO A 50 -2.95 8.14 21.01
C PRO A 50 -2.80 7.40 22.35
N VAL A 51 -2.30 6.17 22.28
CA VAL A 51 -2.01 5.32 23.44
C VAL A 51 -0.57 4.80 23.39
N THR A 52 0.00 4.48 24.53
CA THR A 52 1.40 4.00 24.59
C THR A 52 1.55 2.65 23.92
N ASP A 53 0.56 1.79 24.11
CA ASP A 53 0.51 0.43 23.56
C ASP A 53 -0.96 0.07 23.31
N PRO A 54 -1.39 -0.11 22.05
CA PRO A 54 -2.76 -0.52 21.72
C PRO A 54 -3.03 -2.00 22.04
N ALA A 55 -2.00 -2.83 22.20
CA ALA A 55 -2.14 -4.24 22.57
C ALA A 55 -2.36 -4.44 24.07
N ASP A 56 -2.21 -3.41 24.92
CA ASP A 56 -2.57 -3.46 26.34
C ASP A 56 -3.95 -2.81 26.61
N PRO A 57 -4.98 -3.58 27.06
CA PRO A 57 -6.29 -3.03 27.41
C PRO A 57 -6.23 -1.89 28.45
N ARG A 58 -5.24 -1.92 29.36
CA ARG A 58 -5.07 -0.90 30.40
C ARG A 58 -4.56 0.40 29.79
N SER A 59 -3.61 0.32 28.87
CA SER A 59 -3.09 1.45 28.09
C SER A 59 -4.22 2.13 27.30
N VAL A 60 -5.07 1.35 26.61
CA VAL A 60 -6.25 1.87 25.90
C VAL A 60 -7.23 2.57 26.84
N THR A 61 -7.58 1.91 27.94
CA THR A 61 -8.51 2.48 28.94
C THR A 61 -7.96 3.76 29.57
N ALA A 62 -6.65 3.80 29.87
CA ALA A 62 -5.98 4.99 30.39
C ALA A 62 -5.98 6.13 29.36
N GLY A 63 -5.75 5.83 28.08
CA GLY A 63 -5.86 6.78 26.98
C GLY A 63 -7.23 7.43 26.90
N LEU A 64 -8.30 6.62 26.84
CA LEU A 64 -9.68 7.10 26.80
C LEU A 64 -10.04 8.00 27.98
N ARG A 65 -9.62 7.61 29.20
CA ARG A 65 -9.87 8.40 30.41
C ARG A 65 -9.21 9.78 30.39
N ARG A 66 -8.06 9.96 29.71
CA ARG A 66 -7.44 11.29 29.55
C ARG A 66 -8.33 12.26 28.77
N TYR A 67 -9.20 11.74 27.92
CA TYR A 67 -10.19 12.50 27.16
C TYR A 67 -11.58 12.50 27.81
N GLY A 68 -11.70 11.97 29.04
CA GLY A 68 -12.97 11.88 29.75
C GLY A 68 -13.95 10.86 29.17
N ILE A 69 -13.46 9.90 28.38
CA ILE A 69 -14.27 8.87 27.72
C ILE A 69 -14.16 7.55 28.49
N ALA A 70 -15.28 6.87 28.71
CA ALA A 70 -15.32 5.52 29.22
C ALA A 70 -15.53 4.50 28.09
N VAL A 71 -14.86 3.34 28.17
CA VAL A 71 -15.03 2.24 27.20
C VAL A 71 -16.50 1.79 27.10
N THR A 72 -17.27 1.92 28.18
CA THR A 72 -18.69 1.58 28.23
C THR A 72 -19.60 2.53 27.44
N GLU A 73 -19.07 3.63 26.91
CA GLU A 73 -19.83 4.55 26.03
C GLU A 73 -19.95 4.05 24.60
N PHE A 74 -19.19 3.01 24.22
CA PHE A 74 -19.20 2.42 22.89
C PHE A 74 -20.15 1.22 22.85
N ASP A 75 -20.86 1.09 21.73
CA ASP A 75 -21.74 -0.05 21.45
C ASP A 75 -20.93 -1.28 21.04
N LEU A 76 -19.73 -1.07 20.47
CA LEU A 76 -18.79 -2.13 20.13
C LEU A 76 -17.33 -1.65 20.11
N VAL A 77 -16.42 -2.58 20.39
CA VAL A 77 -14.97 -2.44 20.18
C VAL A 77 -14.51 -3.41 19.10
N CYS A 78 -13.78 -2.93 18.09
CA CYS A 78 -13.35 -3.76 16.97
C CYS A 78 -11.94 -3.41 16.49
N THR A 79 -11.34 -4.33 15.73
CA THR A 79 -10.07 -4.14 15.05
C THR A 79 -9.98 -5.04 13.82
N PRO A 80 -9.36 -4.58 12.71
CA PRO A 80 -9.01 -5.45 11.59
C PRO A 80 -7.66 -6.17 11.81
N ASP A 81 -6.88 -5.75 12.81
CA ASP A 81 -5.52 -6.22 13.07
C ASP A 81 -5.56 -7.44 13.99
N GLU A 82 -4.94 -8.55 13.56
CA GLU A 82 -4.99 -9.82 14.30
C GLU A 82 -4.44 -9.65 15.72
N ASP A 83 -3.29 -8.99 15.86
CA ASP A 83 -2.57 -8.78 17.12
C ASP A 83 -3.36 -7.98 18.17
N LEU A 84 -4.36 -7.21 17.73
CA LEU A 84 -5.20 -6.41 18.62
C LEU A 84 -6.53 -7.10 18.97
N LEU A 85 -6.85 -8.26 18.36
CA LEU A 85 -8.13 -8.95 18.56
C LEU A 85 -8.38 -9.30 20.03
N ALA A 86 -7.36 -9.76 20.75
CA ALA A 86 -7.46 -10.08 22.17
C ALA A 86 -7.85 -8.84 22.99
N THR A 87 -7.22 -7.70 22.70
CA THR A 87 -7.47 -6.45 23.41
C THR A 87 -8.84 -5.87 23.05
N ALA A 88 -9.23 -5.94 21.78
CA ALA A 88 -10.58 -5.58 21.36
C ALA A 88 -11.64 -6.43 22.08
N ALA A 89 -11.47 -7.76 22.15
CA ALA A 89 -12.41 -8.65 22.80
C ALA A 89 -12.55 -8.38 24.31
N VAL A 90 -11.42 -8.17 25.01
CA VAL A 90 -11.41 -7.82 26.44
C VAL A 90 -12.12 -6.48 26.68
N LEU A 91 -11.87 -5.48 25.83
CA LEU A 91 -12.48 -4.16 25.95
C LEU A 91 -13.95 -4.15 25.52
N ASP A 92 -14.36 -4.98 24.57
CA ASP A 92 -15.76 -5.09 24.13
C ASP A 92 -16.62 -5.70 25.23
N GLY A 93 -16.14 -6.76 25.88
CA GLY A 93 -16.88 -7.44 26.94
C GLY A 93 -18.22 -8.05 26.47
N GLY A 94 -18.36 -8.33 25.17
CA GLY A 94 -19.54 -8.96 24.57
C GLY A 94 -20.70 -8.01 24.22
N ARG A 95 -20.44 -6.69 24.19
CA ARG A 95 -21.45 -5.67 23.85
C ARG A 95 -21.84 -5.68 22.38
N GLY A 96 -20.89 -5.94 21.48
CA GLY A 96 -21.11 -5.81 20.04
C GLY A 96 -22.08 -6.80 19.40
N GLY A 97 -22.54 -7.84 20.13
CA GLY A 97 -23.45 -8.87 19.62
C GLY A 97 -22.84 -9.81 18.57
N ALA A 98 -21.86 -9.33 17.79
CA ALA A 98 -20.79 -10.15 17.27
C ALA A 98 -19.96 -10.61 18.46
N ALA A 99 -20.38 -11.71 19.08
CA ALA A 99 -19.62 -12.30 20.16
C ALA A 99 -18.16 -12.48 19.68
N PRO A 100 -17.16 -12.24 20.55
CA PRO A 100 -15.91 -12.98 20.46
C PRO A 100 -16.24 -14.43 20.84
N ALA A 101 -17.04 -15.13 20.04
CA ALA A 101 -17.48 -16.49 20.37
C ALA A 101 -16.39 -17.51 20.07
N ASP A 102 -15.51 -17.25 19.11
CA ASP A 102 -14.36 -18.10 18.78
C ASP A 102 -13.24 -17.23 18.19
N ALA A 103 -13.05 -16.02 18.75
CA ALA A 103 -12.01 -15.11 18.30
C ALA A 103 -10.68 -15.86 18.37
N LEU A 104 -10.15 -16.17 17.20
CA LEU A 104 -8.86 -16.78 17.00
C LEU A 104 -7.84 -15.82 17.60
N LEU A 105 -7.52 -15.98 18.89
CA LEU A 105 -6.65 -15.06 19.60
C LEU A 105 -5.22 -15.25 19.09
N PRO A 106 -4.46 -14.16 18.87
CA PRO A 106 -3.05 -14.24 18.52
C PRO A 106 -2.31 -15.22 19.45
N GLY A 107 -1.47 -16.08 18.87
CA GLY A 107 -0.71 -17.08 19.62
C GLY A 107 -1.43 -18.40 19.92
N GLU A 108 -2.67 -18.59 19.46
CA GLU A 108 -3.41 -19.87 19.61
C GLU A 108 -3.28 -20.81 18.39
N ALA A 109 -2.25 -20.66 17.55
CA ALA A 109 -2.02 -21.49 16.37
C ALA A 109 -2.15 -23.00 16.67
N ASP A 110 -1.54 -23.47 17.77
CA ASP A 110 -1.60 -24.86 18.23
C ASP A 110 -3.03 -25.34 18.55
N LEU A 111 -3.91 -24.46 19.05
CA LEU A 111 -5.29 -24.79 19.37
C LEU A 111 -6.13 -24.90 18.08
N ARG A 112 -5.92 -23.95 17.15
CA ARG A 112 -6.57 -23.93 15.84
C ARG A 112 -6.22 -25.18 15.04
N GLU A 113 -4.95 -25.53 15.00
CA GLU A 113 -4.45 -26.75 14.38
C GLU A 113 -5.16 -28.00 14.93
N LYS A 114 -5.31 -28.08 16.26
CA LYS A 114 -6.02 -29.18 16.94
C LYS A 114 -7.51 -29.20 16.63
N GLN A 115 -8.18 -28.05 16.59
CA GLN A 115 -9.60 -27.95 16.23
C GLN A 115 -9.84 -28.42 14.79
N LEU A 116 -9.02 -27.96 13.84
CA LEU A 116 -9.08 -28.36 12.44
C LEU A 116 -8.83 -29.86 12.27
N THR A 117 -7.77 -30.38 12.91
CA THR A 117 -7.44 -31.81 12.88
C THR A 117 -8.55 -32.65 13.51
N GLY A 118 -9.11 -32.20 14.65
CA GLY A 118 -10.24 -32.85 15.33
C GLY A 118 -11.52 -32.88 14.50
N ALA A 119 -11.71 -31.89 13.61
CA ALA A 119 -12.79 -31.84 12.62
C ALA A 119 -12.50 -32.63 11.34
N GLY A 120 -11.37 -33.36 11.27
CA GLY A 120 -10.97 -34.13 10.08
C GLY A 120 -10.59 -33.26 8.88
N ILE A 121 -10.17 -32.01 9.13
CA ILE A 121 -9.67 -31.10 8.10
C ILE A 121 -8.18 -31.37 7.90
N PRO A 122 -7.69 -31.55 6.66
CA PRO A 122 -6.27 -31.76 6.42
C PRO A 122 -5.46 -30.54 6.82
N VAL A 123 -4.37 -30.76 7.57
CA VAL A 123 -3.45 -29.73 8.06
C VAL A 123 -2.03 -30.08 7.60
N ALA A 124 -1.28 -29.08 7.12
CA ALA A 124 0.08 -29.24 6.64
C ALA A 124 1.11 -28.95 7.75
N GLY A 125 1.41 -29.97 8.56
CA GLY A 125 2.47 -29.92 9.60
C GLY A 125 2.14 -29.04 10.80
N PRO A 126 2.99 -29.05 11.85
CA PRO A 126 2.77 -28.18 13.00
C PRO A 126 2.88 -26.73 12.56
N TRP A 127 1.87 -25.91 12.89
CA TRP A 127 1.90 -24.48 12.57
C TRP A 127 3.05 -23.83 13.34
N PRO A 128 3.90 -23.00 12.71
CA PRO A 128 4.94 -22.33 13.45
C PRO A 128 4.32 -21.44 14.53
N GLN A 129 4.83 -21.54 15.76
CA GLN A 129 4.57 -20.53 16.78
C GLN A 129 5.13 -19.20 16.27
N ALA A 130 4.40 -18.11 16.53
CA ALA A 130 4.64 -16.75 16.04
C ALA A 130 6.09 -16.49 15.58
N GLY A 131 6.27 -16.34 14.27
CA GLY A 131 7.55 -16.07 13.63
C GLY A 131 8.35 -17.33 13.25
N HIS A 132 8.49 -17.52 11.93
CA HIS A 132 9.47 -18.34 11.19
C HIS A 132 8.99 -19.67 10.57
N ALA A 133 9.43 -19.84 9.31
CA ALA A 133 9.31 -20.96 8.37
C ALA A 133 7.97 -21.10 7.62
N HIS A 134 7.91 -20.44 6.46
CA HIS A 134 6.96 -20.75 5.41
C HIS A 134 7.14 -22.19 4.91
N ALA A 135 6.02 -22.84 4.60
CA ALA A 135 6.01 -24.11 3.90
C ALA A 135 6.69 -24.00 2.50
N PRO A 136 7.21 -25.12 1.95
CA PRO A 136 7.94 -25.11 0.67
C PRO A 136 7.16 -24.41 -0.45
N GLU A 137 7.83 -23.47 -1.12
CA GLU A 137 7.24 -22.39 -1.93
C GLU A 137 6.40 -22.85 -3.13
N ASP A 138 6.71 -24.03 -3.69
CA ASP A 138 6.19 -24.45 -5.00
C ASP A 138 4.68 -24.74 -5.02
N HIS A 139 4.05 -24.86 -3.85
CA HIS A 139 2.64 -25.27 -3.70
C HIS A 139 1.82 -24.44 -2.70
N ALA A 140 2.34 -23.31 -2.24
CA ALA A 140 1.66 -22.44 -1.28
C ALA A 140 0.60 -21.54 -1.95
N LEU A 141 -0.63 -21.70 -1.51
CA LEU A 141 -1.78 -20.89 -1.90
C LEU A 141 -2.20 -19.96 -0.75
N ARG A 142 -2.57 -18.74 -1.09
CA ARG A 142 -3.23 -17.79 -0.19
C ARG A 142 -4.69 -17.68 -0.60
N ILE A 143 -5.60 -17.92 0.33
CA ILE A 143 -7.04 -17.93 0.09
C ILE A 143 -7.66 -16.90 1.03
N ASP A 144 -8.11 -15.78 0.47
CA ASP A 144 -8.75 -14.69 1.21
C ASP A 144 -10.23 -14.64 0.85
N GLY A 145 -11.11 -14.38 1.82
CA GLY A 145 -12.53 -14.45 1.54
C GLY A 145 -13.45 -13.86 2.60
N VAL A 146 -14.75 -14.00 2.36
CA VAL A 146 -15.82 -13.43 3.19
C VAL A 146 -16.73 -14.55 3.66
N VAL A 147 -17.00 -14.60 4.97
CA VAL A 147 -18.04 -15.48 5.57
C VAL A 147 -19.17 -14.62 6.10
N ARG A 148 -20.42 -15.04 5.88
CA ARG A 148 -21.63 -14.45 6.48
C ARG A 148 -22.55 -15.54 6.98
N ASP A 149 -23.03 -15.40 8.21
CA ASP A 149 -23.92 -16.38 8.85
C ASP A 149 -23.39 -17.83 8.87
N GLY A 150 -22.09 -18.04 8.61
CA GLY A 150 -21.43 -19.34 8.44
C GLY A 150 -21.19 -19.79 6.99
N ASP A 151 -21.72 -19.06 6.01
CA ASP A 151 -21.57 -19.36 4.58
C ASP A 151 -20.43 -18.55 3.93
N VAL A 152 -19.61 -19.22 3.13
CA VAL A 152 -18.53 -18.57 2.36
C VAL A 152 -19.11 -17.87 1.12
N LEU A 153 -19.24 -16.55 1.18
CA LEU A 153 -19.79 -15.75 0.09
C LEU A 153 -18.77 -15.49 -1.02
N PHE A 154 -17.51 -15.33 -0.65
CA PHE A 154 -16.44 -14.95 -1.58
C PHE A 154 -15.13 -15.63 -1.22
N VAL A 155 -14.36 -15.98 -2.26
CA VAL A 155 -12.96 -16.42 -2.15
C VAL A 155 -12.15 -15.79 -3.29
N SER A 156 -10.92 -15.40 -2.99
CA SER A 156 -9.85 -15.09 -3.90
C SER A 156 -8.73 -16.10 -3.67
N VAL A 157 -8.11 -16.61 -4.74
CA VAL A 157 -7.01 -17.57 -4.65
C VAL A 157 -5.75 -16.95 -5.25
N GLY A 158 -4.75 -16.74 -4.41
CA GLY A 158 -3.40 -16.36 -4.78
C GLY A 158 -2.45 -17.56 -4.75
N ARG A 159 -1.46 -17.58 -5.64
CA ARG A 159 -0.36 -18.53 -5.65
C ARG A 159 0.94 -17.79 -5.38
N ARG A 160 1.70 -18.25 -4.40
CA ARG A 160 3.07 -17.80 -4.19
C ARG A 160 3.94 -18.32 -5.35
N LEU A 161 4.68 -17.44 -5.99
CA LEU A 161 5.60 -17.83 -7.06
C LEU A 161 6.93 -18.24 -6.45
N PRO A 162 7.54 -19.35 -6.90
CA PRO A 162 8.84 -19.78 -6.40
C PRO A 162 9.90 -18.76 -6.76
N GLN A 163 10.65 -18.32 -5.75
CA GLN A 163 11.63 -17.27 -5.91
C GLN A 163 13.04 -17.81 -5.76
N ASP A 164 13.77 -17.90 -6.88
CA ASP A 164 15.23 -18.08 -6.86
C ASP A 164 15.92 -16.77 -6.42
N VAL A 165 15.65 -16.31 -5.19
CA VAL A 165 16.29 -15.14 -4.58
C VAL A 165 17.23 -15.64 -3.50
N ARG A 166 18.53 -15.33 -3.62
CA ARG A 166 19.51 -15.71 -2.59
C ARG A 166 19.37 -14.74 -1.41
N GLU A 167 19.53 -15.25 -0.19
CA GLU A 167 19.46 -14.47 1.06
C GLU A 167 20.36 -13.21 1.04
N GLN A 168 21.56 -13.34 0.46
CA GLN A 168 22.52 -12.24 0.26
C GLN A 168 22.04 -11.11 -0.66
N ASP A 169 21.02 -11.39 -1.48
CA ASP A 169 20.43 -10.44 -2.41
C ASP A 169 19.13 -9.83 -1.81
N ILE A 170 18.78 -10.08 -0.54
CA ILE A 170 17.61 -9.46 0.09
C ILE A 170 18.01 -8.09 0.67
N PRO A 171 17.17 -7.04 0.53
CA PRO A 171 17.52 -5.71 1.05
C PRO A 171 17.77 -5.73 2.57
N PRO A 172 18.76 -4.97 3.10
CA PRO A 172 19.02 -4.90 4.53
C PRO A 172 17.77 -4.51 5.32
N GLY A 173 17.43 -5.27 6.36
CA GLY A 173 16.22 -5.09 7.17
C GLY A 173 15.03 -5.97 6.75
N HIS A 174 15.16 -6.71 5.65
CA HIS A 174 14.17 -7.66 5.14
C HIS A 174 14.75 -9.07 5.07
N ASP A 175 13.90 -10.07 5.31
CA ASP A 175 14.28 -11.49 5.32
C ASP A 175 13.77 -12.25 4.10
N THR A 176 12.80 -11.68 3.37
CA THR A 176 12.14 -12.40 2.27
C THR A 176 11.47 -11.46 1.28
N VAL A 177 11.53 -11.82 0.01
CA VAL A 177 10.71 -11.26 -1.07
C VAL A 177 9.62 -12.29 -1.38
N VAL A 178 8.36 -11.87 -1.43
CA VAL A 178 7.22 -12.74 -1.75
C VAL A 178 6.50 -12.17 -2.96
N ALA A 179 6.36 -12.97 -4.01
CA ALA A 179 5.51 -12.63 -5.14
C ALA A 179 4.29 -13.54 -5.10
N THR A 180 3.12 -12.93 -5.02
CA THR A 180 1.84 -13.63 -5.05
C THR A 180 1.11 -13.25 -6.32
N GLN A 181 0.79 -14.23 -7.14
CA GLN A 181 -0.07 -14.04 -8.31
C GLN A 181 -1.51 -14.36 -7.91
N LEU A 182 -2.47 -13.47 -8.15
CA LEU A 182 -3.88 -13.85 -8.06
C LEU A 182 -4.26 -14.68 -9.30
N LEU A 183 -4.96 -15.78 -9.06
CA LEU A 183 -5.45 -16.68 -10.09
C LEU A 183 -6.85 -16.24 -10.51
N HIS A 184 -7.15 -16.27 -11.80
CA HIS A 184 -8.47 -15.87 -12.30
C HIS A 184 -9.47 -17.05 -12.19
N PRO A 185 -10.68 -16.86 -11.63
CA PRO A 185 -11.61 -17.95 -11.38
C PRO A 185 -12.02 -18.69 -12.65
N GLY A 186 -12.20 -17.97 -13.77
CA GLY A 186 -12.53 -18.58 -15.07
C GLY A 186 -11.45 -19.50 -15.65
N ALA A 187 -10.21 -19.44 -15.15
CA ALA A 187 -9.12 -20.33 -15.56
C ALA A 187 -8.85 -21.46 -14.55
N HIS A 188 -9.41 -21.38 -13.33
CA HIS A 188 -9.08 -22.23 -12.19
C HIS A 188 -10.32 -22.68 -11.40
N GLU A 189 -11.43 -22.97 -12.08
CA GLU A 189 -12.74 -23.26 -11.47
C GLU A 189 -12.68 -24.37 -10.39
N GLU A 190 -12.10 -25.53 -10.70
CA GLU A 190 -11.96 -26.64 -9.74
C GLU A 190 -11.10 -26.30 -8.51
N LEU A 191 -10.13 -25.38 -8.66
CA LEU A 191 -9.33 -24.92 -7.54
C LEU A 191 -10.14 -24.00 -6.63
N TYR A 192 -10.93 -23.10 -7.23
CA TYR A 192 -11.84 -22.21 -6.50
C TYR A 192 -12.90 -22.98 -5.72
N ASP A 193 -13.45 -24.06 -6.29
CA ASP A 193 -14.42 -24.93 -5.59
C ASP A 193 -13.81 -25.60 -4.36
N ARG A 194 -12.62 -26.19 -4.52
CA ARG A 194 -11.89 -26.80 -3.39
C ARG A 194 -11.47 -25.77 -2.34
N ALA A 195 -11.05 -24.57 -2.77
CA ALA A 195 -10.69 -23.48 -1.86
C ALA A 195 -11.91 -23.04 -1.04
N ARG A 196 -13.09 -22.91 -1.67
CA ARG A 196 -14.35 -22.59 -0.98
C ARG A 196 -14.77 -23.69 -0.01
N GLU A 197 -14.67 -24.96 -0.40
CA GLU A 197 -14.98 -26.09 0.48
C GLU A 197 -14.05 -26.12 1.71
N LEU A 198 -12.73 -26.00 1.49
CA LEU A 198 -11.74 -25.97 2.57
C LEU A 198 -11.99 -24.78 3.50
N ALA A 199 -12.20 -23.59 2.96
CA ALA A 199 -12.48 -22.40 3.74
C ALA A 199 -13.76 -22.55 4.58
N GLY A 200 -14.84 -23.06 3.99
CA GLY A 200 -16.11 -23.24 4.71
C GLY A 200 -16.02 -24.25 5.84
N ARG A 201 -15.35 -25.39 5.60
CA ARG A 201 -15.10 -26.39 6.65
C ARG A 201 -14.22 -25.84 7.77
N SER A 202 -13.16 -25.10 7.43
CA SER A 202 -12.27 -24.46 8.40
C SER A 202 -12.98 -23.40 9.21
N ALA A 203 -13.77 -22.52 8.56
CA ALA A 203 -14.57 -21.50 9.22
C ALA A 203 -15.56 -22.13 10.21
N ALA A 204 -16.27 -23.19 9.80
CA ALA A 204 -17.21 -23.90 10.67
C ALA A 204 -16.52 -24.57 11.87
N ALA A 205 -15.36 -25.22 11.66
CA ALA A 205 -14.62 -25.88 12.73
C ALA A 205 -14.03 -24.89 13.75
N LEU A 206 -13.70 -23.68 13.30
CA LEU A 206 -13.17 -22.58 14.10
C LEU A 206 -14.26 -21.61 14.59
N GLY A 207 -15.54 -21.90 14.32
CA GLY A 207 -16.66 -21.03 14.73
C GLY A 207 -16.67 -19.63 14.09
N HIS A 208 -15.92 -19.40 13.01
CA HIS A 208 -15.90 -18.14 12.28
C HIS A 208 -17.16 -18.02 11.42
N ARG A 209 -18.15 -17.24 11.89
CA ARG A 209 -19.45 -17.10 11.23
C ARG A 209 -19.59 -15.84 10.37
N ASP A 210 -18.95 -14.75 10.78
CA ASP A 210 -19.08 -13.45 10.11
C ASP A 210 -17.75 -12.73 10.09
N GLY A 211 -17.31 -12.32 8.91
CA GLY A 211 -16.09 -11.54 8.76
C GLY A 211 -15.36 -11.78 7.46
N VAL A 212 -14.08 -11.42 7.49
CA VAL A 212 -13.09 -11.70 6.45
C VAL A 212 -12.09 -12.68 7.02
N PHE A 213 -11.68 -13.66 6.22
CA PHE A 213 -10.67 -14.64 6.60
C PHE A 213 -9.49 -14.61 5.64
N ARG A 214 -8.35 -15.06 6.16
CA ARG A 214 -7.11 -15.32 5.44
C ARG A 214 -6.69 -16.75 5.75
N LEU A 215 -6.51 -17.57 4.73
CA LEU A 215 -6.18 -18.99 4.85
C LEU A 215 -4.97 -19.28 3.95
N GLU A 216 -3.88 -19.77 4.51
CA GLU A 216 -2.81 -20.37 3.69
C GLU A 216 -3.03 -21.88 3.56
N ALA A 217 -2.86 -22.41 2.36
CA ALA A 217 -3.02 -23.82 2.07
C ALA A 217 -1.86 -24.36 1.23
N LEU A 218 -1.50 -25.63 1.45
CA LEU A 218 -0.61 -26.37 0.58
C LEU A 218 -1.40 -27.29 -0.33
N GLY A 219 -1.08 -27.22 -1.62
CA GLY A 219 -1.66 -28.10 -2.63
C GLY A 219 -0.73 -29.25 -3.00
N GLU A 220 -1.10 -30.49 -2.70
CA GLU A 220 -0.37 -31.67 -3.20
C GLU A 220 -1.34 -32.65 -3.88
N GLN A 221 -1.03 -33.08 -5.11
CA GLN A 221 -1.79 -34.10 -5.86
C GLN A 221 -3.31 -33.83 -5.90
N GLY A 222 -3.70 -32.56 -6.00
CA GLY A 222 -5.10 -32.15 -6.08
C GLY A 222 -5.85 -32.09 -4.73
N ARG A 223 -5.15 -32.20 -3.60
CA ARG A 223 -5.71 -32.01 -2.25
C ARG A 223 -5.15 -30.72 -1.66
N LEU A 224 -5.97 -30.02 -0.89
CA LEU A 224 -5.55 -28.85 -0.13
C LEU A 224 -5.48 -29.21 1.37
N ALA A 225 -4.43 -28.74 2.03
CA ALA A 225 -4.27 -28.83 3.48
C ALA A 225 -4.01 -27.45 4.07
N VAL A 226 -4.63 -27.13 5.20
CA VAL A 226 -4.51 -25.83 5.87
C VAL A 226 -3.13 -25.70 6.49
N ALA A 227 -2.44 -24.61 6.16
CA ALA A 227 -1.15 -24.22 6.74
C ALA A 227 -1.30 -23.06 7.74
N SER A 228 -2.30 -22.19 7.56
CA SER A 228 -2.68 -21.19 8.55
C SER A 228 -4.13 -20.72 8.33
N TYR A 229 -4.75 -20.18 9.37
CA TYR A 229 -6.05 -19.53 9.30
C TYR A 229 -6.11 -18.35 10.27
N ALA A 230 -6.53 -17.20 9.76
CA ALA A 230 -6.66 -15.95 10.47
C ALA A 230 -7.95 -15.22 10.10
N THR A 231 -8.45 -14.40 11.02
CA THR A 231 -9.54 -13.44 10.79
C THR A 231 -8.96 -12.06 10.63
N GLY A 232 -9.58 -11.22 9.80
CA GLY A 232 -9.15 -9.85 9.58
C GLY A 232 -8.87 -9.56 8.11
N VAL A 233 -8.63 -8.29 7.81
CA VAL A 233 -8.45 -7.81 6.44
C VAL A 233 -6.98 -8.05 6.03
N PRO A 234 -6.68 -8.61 4.85
CA PRO A 234 -5.31 -8.64 4.35
C PRO A 234 -4.84 -7.20 4.11
N THR A 235 -3.62 -6.89 4.50
CA THR A 235 -3.15 -5.51 4.53
C THR A 235 -2.62 -5.06 3.15
N GLY A 236 -2.66 -3.76 2.90
CA GLY A 236 -1.96 -3.11 1.78
C GLY A 236 -2.34 -3.58 0.36
N ALA A 237 -1.32 -3.91 -0.44
CA ALA A 237 -1.48 -4.17 -1.88
C ALA A 237 -2.34 -5.40 -2.20
N LEU A 238 -2.42 -6.40 -1.30
CA LEU A 238 -3.21 -7.60 -1.55
C LEU A 238 -4.71 -7.33 -1.55
N ALA A 239 -5.22 -6.61 -0.54
CA ALA A 239 -6.63 -6.18 -0.55
C ALA A 239 -6.95 -5.33 -1.79
N SER A 240 -6.03 -4.46 -2.21
CA SER A 240 -6.18 -3.66 -3.43
C SER A 240 -6.26 -4.52 -4.69
N ALA A 241 -5.37 -5.51 -4.83
CA ALA A 241 -5.35 -6.43 -5.97
C ALA A 241 -6.64 -7.28 -6.02
N ILE A 242 -7.12 -7.76 -4.87
CA ILE A 242 -8.38 -8.50 -4.75
C ILE A 242 -9.55 -7.62 -5.19
N ARG A 243 -9.61 -6.36 -4.73
CA ARG A 243 -10.65 -5.41 -5.11
C ARG A 243 -10.65 -5.16 -6.62
N LEU A 244 -9.50 -4.93 -7.22
CA LEU A 244 -9.38 -4.70 -8.66
C LEU A 244 -9.80 -5.93 -9.47
N GLN A 245 -9.34 -7.12 -9.08
CA GLN A 245 -9.60 -8.34 -9.83
C GLN A 245 -11.04 -8.83 -9.69
N HIS A 246 -11.63 -8.73 -8.50
CA HIS A 246 -12.92 -9.35 -8.19
C HIS A 246 -14.05 -8.35 -7.99
N GLY A 247 -13.74 -7.07 -7.86
CA GLY A 247 -14.71 -6.03 -7.52
C GLY A 247 -15.22 -6.11 -6.07
N VAL A 248 -14.61 -6.95 -5.22
CA VAL A 248 -14.99 -7.15 -3.82
C VAL A 248 -14.01 -6.40 -2.92
N ASP A 249 -14.53 -5.46 -2.14
CA ASP A 249 -13.75 -4.69 -1.17
C ASP A 249 -13.80 -5.37 0.20
N LEU A 250 -12.70 -6.05 0.57
CA LEU A 250 -12.64 -6.83 1.82
C LEU A 250 -12.72 -5.94 3.07
N GLU A 251 -12.22 -4.71 3.01
CA GLU A 251 -12.29 -3.78 4.14
C GLU A 251 -13.73 -3.31 4.34
N GLN A 252 -14.44 -3.03 3.24
CA GLN A 252 -15.87 -2.74 3.28
C GLN A 252 -16.68 -3.93 3.82
N GLU A 253 -16.37 -5.16 3.40
CA GLU A 253 -17.02 -6.35 3.92
C GLU A 253 -16.75 -6.55 5.41
N TRP A 254 -15.50 -6.44 5.86
CA TRP A 254 -15.18 -6.52 7.30
C TRP A 254 -15.93 -5.45 8.11
N ALA A 255 -15.96 -4.21 7.63
CA ALA A 255 -16.66 -3.12 8.30
C ALA A 255 -18.18 -3.40 8.40
N ARG A 256 -18.78 -3.96 7.34
CA ARG A 256 -20.20 -4.33 7.32
C ARG A 256 -20.51 -5.47 8.28
N SER A 257 -19.66 -6.50 8.38
CA SER A 257 -19.88 -7.59 9.35
C SER A 257 -19.81 -7.10 10.78
N VAL A 258 -18.81 -6.27 11.12
CA VAL A 258 -18.68 -5.70 12.48
C VAL A 258 -19.92 -4.88 12.85
N LEU A 259 -20.49 -4.17 11.88
CA LEU A 259 -21.69 -3.35 12.09
C LEU A 259 -23.00 -4.15 12.04
N GLY A 260 -22.98 -5.44 11.68
CA GLY A 260 -24.17 -6.28 11.51
C GLY A 260 -25.01 -5.89 10.29
N LEU A 261 -24.35 -5.42 9.23
CA LEU A 261 -24.97 -5.07 7.95
C LEU A 261 -24.83 -6.24 6.97
N GLY A 262 -25.80 -6.41 6.06
CA GLY A 262 -25.71 -7.39 4.98
C GLY A 262 -24.52 -7.12 4.04
N PRO A 263 -24.15 -8.07 3.16
CA PRO A 263 -22.98 -7.93 2.27
C PRO A 263 -23.05 -6.69 1.38
N ALA A 264 -21.90 -6.21 0.91
CA ALA A 264 -21.81 -5.10 -0.03
C ALA A 264 -22.18 -5.56 -1.46
N ALA A 265 -22.55 -4.60 -2.30
CA ALA A 265 -22.67 -4.88 -3.73
C ALA A 265 -21.26 -4.94 -4.33
N ALA A 266 -20.93 -6.05 -5.01
CA ALA A 266 -19.69 -6.15 -5.75
C ALA A 266 -19.65 -5.11 -6.88
N SER A 267 -18.51 -4.46 -7.03
CA SER A 267 -18.21 -3.61 -8.19
C SER A 267 -17.85 -4.47 -9.41
N ALA A 268 -17.81 -3.86 -10.60
CA ALA A 268 -17.41 -4.59 -11.80
C ALA A 268 -15.92 -4.98 -11.71
N PRO A 269 -15.57 -6.27 -11.86
CA PRO A 269 -14.19 -6.70 -11.85
C PRO A 269 -13.42 -6.16 -13.07
N ALA A 270 -12.13 -5.89 -12.91
CA ALA A 270 -11.27 -5.54 -14.03
C ALA A 270 -11.00 -6.76 -14.93
N ALA A 271 -10.78 -6.51 -16.22
CA ALA A 271 -10.46 -7.57 -17.19
C ALA A 271 -9.00 -8.06 -17.11
N ALA A 272 -8.14 -7.37 -16.35
CA ALA A 272 -6.73 -7.67 -16.20
C ALA A 272 -6.46 -8.73 -15.11
N CYS A 273 -5.27 -9.31 -15.13
CA CYS A 273 -4.75 -10.16 -14.06
C CYS A 273 -3.94 -9.32 -13.08
N PHE A 274 -3.99 -9.66 -11.78
CA PHE A 274 -3.28 -8.92 -10.75
C PHE A 274 -2.38 -9.82 -9.90
N GLY A 275 -1.30 -9.24 -9.41
CA GLY A 275 -0.43 -9.87 -8.44
C GLY A 275 0.17 -8.85 -7.51
N VAL A 276 0.87 -9.33 -6.50
CA VAL A 276 1.45 -8.54 -5.43
C VAL A 276 2.89 -8.96 -5.25
N LEU A 277 3.76 -7.98 -5.03
CA LEU A 277 5.11 -8.17 -4.55
C LEU A 277 5.20 -7.60 -3.15
N SER A 278 5.71 -8.37 -2.19
CA SER A 278 5.87 -7.98 -0.78
C SER A 278 7.32 -8.19 -0.32
N LEU A 279 7.92 -7.27 0.44
CA LEU A 279 9.15 -7.53 1.20
C LEU A 279 8.83 -7.71 2.69
N ALA A 280 9.07 -8.90 3.24
CA ALA A 280 8.88 -9.18 4.67
C ALA A 280 10.13 -8.77 5.47
N GLY A 281 9.93 -8.11 6.62
CA GLY A 281 11.00 -7.64 7.53
C GLY A 281 11.62 -8.73 8.41
N ALA A 282 12.79 -8.45 8.99
CA ALA A 282 13.61 -9.42 9.74
C ALA A 282 13.10 -9.87 11.13
N THR A 283 12.00 -9.29 11.60
CA THR A 283 11.53 -9.47 12.98
C THR A 283 10.26 -10.31 13.09
N GLY A 284 9.75 -10.86 11.99
CA GLY A 284 8.49 -11.63 12.00
C GLY A 284 7.27 -10.81 12.44
N VAL A 285 7.39 -9.47 12.45
CA VAL A 285 6.30 -8.54 12.78
C VAL A 285 5.67 -8.07 11.47
N ASP A 286 4.49 -8.62 11.22
CA ASP A 286 3.41 -8.17 10.34
C ASP A 286 3.71 -7.77 8.88
N ASP A 287 2.93 -8.38 7.97
CA ASP A 287 2.68 -7.99 6.57
C ASP A 287 2.38 -6.47 6.41
N GLU A 288 2.10 -5.73 7.49
CA GLU A 288 1.73 -4.30 7.52
C GLU A 288 2.87 -3.33 7.19
N HIS A 289 4.13 -3.69 7.47
CA HIS A 289 5.29 -2.86 7.14
C HIS A 289 6.02 -3.35 5.89
N ALA A 290 5.47 -4.36 5.22
CA ALA A 290 6.03 -4.89 4.00
C ALA A 290 5.89 -3.86 2.88
N VAL A 291 7.00 -3.70 2.17
CA VAL A 291 7.07 -3.04 0.86
C VAL A 291 6.16 -3.82 -0.08
N THR A 292 4.90 -3.40 -0.23
CA THR A 292 3.91 -4.08 -1.08
C THR A 292 3.58 -3.27 -2.33
N ALA A 293 3.53 -3.94 -3.49
CA ALA A 293 3.20 -3.33 -4.79
C ALA A 293 2.20 -4.19 -5.57
N VAL A 294 1.14 -3.57 -6.10
CA VAL A 294 0.21 -4.21 -7.04
C VAL A 294 0.81 -4.21 -8.44
N VAL A 295 0.83 -5.37 -9.08
CA VAL A 295 1.33 -5.56 -10.45
C VAL A 295 0.18 -6.04 -11.32
N GLU A 296 -0.13 -5.28 -12.36
CA GLU A 296 -1.12 -5.65 -13.37
C GLU A 296 -0.46 -6.38 -14.55
N GLY A 297 -1.18 -7.29 -15.16
CA GLY A 297 -0.79 -7.95 -16.40
C GLY A 297 -1.99 -8.32 -17.27
N PRO A 298 -1.79 -8.44 -18.60
CA PRO A 298 -2.86 -8.79 -19.53
C PRO A 298 -3.27 -10.28 -19.44
N ASP A 299 -2.38 -11.14 -18.93
CA ASP A 299 -2.61 -12.57 -18.73
C ASP A 299 -1.72 -13.11 -17.59
N GLU A 300 -2.12 -14.26 -17.04
CA GLU A 300 -1.45 -14.88 -15.90
C GLU A 300 0.02 -15.24 -16.19
N GLN A 301 0.35 -15.72 -17.40
CA GLN A 301 1.73 -16.16 -17.70
C GLN A 301 2.69 -14.96 -17.77
N ARG A 302 2.29 -13.89 -18.45
CA ARG A 302 3.09 -12.66 -18.54
C ARG A 302 3.23 -11.98 -17.20
N LEU A 303 2.16 -11.99 -16.39
CA LEU A 303 2.16 -11.44 -15.04
C LEU A 303 3.17 -12.17 -14.14
N ALA A 304 3.17 -13.51 -14.13
CA ALA A 304 4.11 -14.29 -13.33
C ALA A 304 5.57 -13.97 -13.70
N GLY A 305 5.87 -13.91 -15.00
CA GLY A 305 7.20 -13.51 -15.47
C GLY A 305 7.58 -12.08 -15.07
N ARG A 306 6.62 -11.14 -15.05
CA ARG A 306 6.84 -9.76 -14.60
C ARG A 306 7.12 -9.70 -13.11
N LEU A 307 6.32 -10.39 -12.29
CA LEU A 307 6.50 -10.49 -10.84
C LEU A 307 7.87 -11.04 -10.47
N LEU A 308 8.30 -12.14 -11.10
CA LEU A 308 9.63 -12.73 -10.86
C LEU A 308 10.78 -11.80 -11.28
N ARG A 309 10.63 -11.08 -12.39
CA ARG A 309 11.63 -10.08 -12.82
C ARG A 309 11.72 -8.91 -11.82
N LEU A 310 10.58 -8.43 -11.32
CA LEU A 310 10.54 -7.35 -10.33
C LEU A 310 11.14 -7.81 -9.00
N ALA A 311 10.80 -9.02 -8.53
CA ALA A 311 11.38 -9.62 -7.33
C ALA A 311 12.92 -9.68 -7.41
N ARG A 312 13.47 -10.21 -8.51
CA ARG A 312 14.93 -10.24 -8.74
C ARG A 312 15.56 -8.85 -8.86
N GLY A 313 14.83 -7.89 -9.43
CA GLY A 313 15.31 -6.51 -9.58
C GLY A 313 15.43 -5.76 -8.25
N LEU A 314 14.53 -6.03 -7.29
CA LEU A 314 14.65 -5.52 -5.92
C LEU A 314 15.88 -6.10 -5.21
N SER A 315 16.25 -7.34 -5.55
CA SER A 315 17.36 -8.03 -4.92
C SER A 315 18.76 -7.58 -5.39
N ALA A 316 18.90 -7.12 -6.64
CA ALA A 316 20.22 -6.80 -7.22
C ALA A 316 20.79 -5.41 -6.88
N ARG A 317 20.04 -4.52 -6.21
CA ARG A 317 20.40 -3.09 -6.06
C ARG A 317 21.23 -2.74 -4.82
N THR A 318 21.58 -3.70 -3.96
CA THR A 318 22.26 -3.43 -2.68
C THR A 318 23.74 -3.80 -2.64
N GLY A 319 24.31 -4.33 -3.73
CA GLY A 319 25.73 -4.73 -3.81
C GLY A 319 26.73 -3.65 -4.28
N GLY A 320 26.31 -2.40 -4.53
CA GLY A 320 27.17 -1.38 -5.15
C GLY A 320 27.34 -0.12 -4.30
N GLY A 321 28.55 0.11 -3.77
CA GLY A 321 28.93 1.37 -3.11
C GLY A 321 28.91 2.60 -4.05
N PRO A 322 29.17 3.81 -3.51
CA PRO A 322 28.78 5.10 -4.11
C PRO A 322 29.52 5.51 -5.40
N GLU A 323 30.33 4.65 -6.01
CA GLU A 323 31.17 4.98 -7.17
C GLU A 323 30.61 4.47 -8.52
N ALA A 324 29.49 3.73 -8.52
CA ALA A 324 28.88 3.21 -9.75
C ALA A 324 27.85 4.14 -10.42
N ALA A 325 27.56 5.31 -9.85
CA ALA A 325 26.53 6.25 -10.35
C ALA A 325 26.92 7.01 -11.65
N ARG A 326 27.95 6.58 -12.38
CA ARG A 326 28.38 7.22 -13.64
C ARG A 326 28.52 6.29 -14.84
N ALA A 327 28.04 5.05 -14.78
CA ALA A 327 28.04 4.19 -15.96
C ALA A 327 26.81 3.27 -15.99
N GLY A 328 25.80 3.65 -16.77
CA GLY A 328 24.62 2.80 -17.00
C GLY A 328 23.41 3.54 -17.54
N SER A 329 23.58 4.32 -18.61
CA SER A 329 22.49 4.82 -19.44
C SER A 329 21.71 3.65 -20.06
N GLY A 330 20.40 3.57 -19.78
CA GLY A 330 19.46 2.73 -20.54
C GLY A 330 18.58 1.74 -19.76
N GLN A 331 18.21 1.99 -18.50
CA GLN A 331 17.06 1.29 -17.89
C GLN A 331 15.77 2.05 -18.19
N ASP A 332 14.83 1.36 -18.82
CA ASP A 332 13.47 1.84 -19.12
C ASP A 332 12.75 2.20 -17.81
N ARG A 333 12.64 3.50 -17.50
CA ARG A 333 12.05 4.02 -16.26
C ARG A 333 10.53 3.88 -16.20
N GLY A 334 9.92 3.23 -17.19
CA GLY A 334 8.47 2.99 -17.24
C GLY A 334 7.64 4.24 -17.51
N LEU A 335 8.27 5.38 -17.80
CA LEU A 335 7.60 6.57 -18.28
C LEU A 335 7.36 6.46 -19.78
N VAL A 336 6.10 6.60 -20.19
CA VAL A 336 5.67 6.65 -21.58
C VAL A 336 5.40 8.11 -21.95
N HIS A 337 6.17 8.61 -22.92
CA HIS A 337 6.04 9.95 -23.46
C HIS A 337 5.26 9.90 -24.78
N LEU A 338 4.06 10.49 -24.78
CA LEU A 338 3.21 10.60 -25.96
C LEU A 338 3.29 12.03 -26.49
N SER A 339 4.31 12.32 -27.30
CA SER A 339 4.54 13.66 -27.86
C SER A 339 3.66 14.00 -29.06
N HIS A 340 2.98 13.00 -29.65
CA HIS A 340 2.12 13.18 -30.83
C HIS A 340 0.80 12.41 -30.72
N PRO A 341 -0.07 12.74 -29.75
CA PRO A 341 -1.38 12.11 -29.67
C PRO A 341 -2.22 12.45 -30.92
N ALA A 342 -3.00 11.47 -31.40
CA ALA A 342 -3.80 11.62 -32.60
C ALA A 342 -4.77 12.80 -32.48
N GLY A 343 -4.78 13.68 -33.49
CA GLY A 343 -5.64 14.87 -33.52
C GLY A 343 -5.13 16.08 -32.74
N VAL A 344 -3.93 16.01 -32.15
CA VAL A 344 -3.29 17.14 -31.45
C VAL A 344 -2.11 17.68 -32.26
N ALA A 345 -1.94 19.00 -32.29
CA ALA A 345 -0.82 19.63 -33.00
C ALA A 345 0.54 19.15 -32.43
N PRO A 346 1.57 18.92 -33.25
CA PRO A 346 2.89 18.50 -32.77
C PRO A 346 3.46 19.48 -31.73
N SER A 347 4.03 18.94 -30.65
CA SER A 347 4.79 19.73 -29.68
C SER A 347 6.27 19.84 -30.10
N SER A 348 6.92 20.93 -29.70
CA SER A 348 8.38 21.10 -29.83
C SER A 348 8.91 21.51 -28.45
N GLY A 349 9.76 20.69 -27.85
CA GLY A 349 10.40 20.97 -26.56
C GLY A 349 9.58 20.59 -25.30
N TYR A 350 8.48 19.87 -25.44
CA TYR A 350 7.70 19.26 -24.35
C TYR A 350 6.91 18.04 -24.85
N THR A 351 6.43 17.19 -23.94
CA THR A 351 5.56 16.04 -24.25
C THR A 351 4.09 16.37 -23.92
N HIS A 352 3.13 16.01 -24.79
CA HIS A 352 1.70 16.27 -24.52
C HIS A 352 1.16 15.46 -23.35
N VAL A 353 1.52 14.17 -23.27
CA VAL A 353 1.11 13.28 -22.19
C VAL A 353 2.30 12.45 -21.74
N VAL A 354 2.63 12.51 -20.44
CA VAL A 354 3.57 11.60 -19.79
C VAL A 354 2.78 10.72 -18.85
N THR A 355 2.92 9.40 -18.98
CA THR A 355 2.28 8.43 -18.09
C THR A 355 3.32 7.48 -17.51
N GLY A 356 3.02 6.92 -16.34
CA GLY A 356 3.86 5.91 -15.71
C GLY A 356 3.22 5.42 -14.42
N THR A 357 3.93 4.58 -13.68
CA THR A 357 3.48 4.08 -12.37
C THR A 357 4.57 4.34 -11.34
N GLY A 358 4.22 4.91 -10.19
CA GLY A 358 5.22 5.37 -9.23
C GLY A 358 4.64 6.16 -8.06
N ARG A 359 5.53 6.59 -7.16
CA ARG A 359 5.21 7.60 -6.14
C ARG A 359 5.33 8.99 -6.77
N VAL A 360 4.33 9.84 -6.54
CA VAL A 360 4.40 11.24 -6.98
C VAL A 360 5.15 12.05 -5.93
N ALA A 361 6.27 12.64 -6.31
CA ALA A 361 6.86 13.76 -5.57
C ALA A 361 6.33 15.06 -6.15
N ALA A 362 5.73 15.90 -5.32
CA ALA A 362 5.39 17.28 -5.63
C ALA A 362 6.52 18.18 -5.15
N ILE A 363 7.20 18.84 -6.09
CA ILE A 363 8.32 19.73 -5.81
C ILE A 363 7.78 21.16 -5.83
N ALA A 364 7.92 21.86 -4.70
CA ALA A 364 7.55 23.26 -4.58
C ALA A 364 8.29 24.14 -5.59
N GLY A 365 7.71 25.29 -5.94
CA GLY A 365 8.29 26.23 -6.88
C GLY A 365 9.70 26.66 -6.45
N GLN A 366 10.67 26.39 -7.32
CA GLN A 366 12.06 26.76 -7.13
C GLN A 366 12.32 28.14 -7.72
N MET A 367 13.12 28.92 -6.99
CA MET A 367 13.47 30.30 -7.30
C MET A 367 14.99 30.48 -7.37
N PRO A 368 15.50 31.55 -8.00
CA PRO A 368 16.92 31.73 -8.28
C PRO A 368 17.75 32.20 -7.08
N PHE A 369 17.59 31.57 -5.92
CA PHE A 369 18.42 31.83 -4.75
C PHE A 369 19.55 30.80 -4.65
N ASP A 370 20.72 31.23 -4.17
CA ASP A 370 21.78 30.30 -3.77
C ASP A 370 21.53 29.71 -2.37
N ALA A 371 22.47 28.90 -1.88
CA ALA A 371 22.37 28.27 -0.57
C ALA A 371 22.40 29.26 0.62
N ALA A 372 22.86 30.50 0.40
CA ALA A 372 22.82 31.58 1.40
C ALA A 372 21.51 32.38 1.35
N GLY A 373 20.62 32.09 0.38
CA GLY A 373 19.39 32.83 0.15
C GLY A 373 19.59 34.09 -0.69
N GLU A 374 20.77 34.26 -1.30
CA GLU A 374 21.08 35.42 -2.12
C GLU A 374 20.61 35.22 -3.56
N LEU A 375 20.11 36.29 -4.18
CA LEU A 375 19.62 36.24 -5.57
C LEU A 375 20.80 36.02 -6.53
N VAL A 376 20.72 34.96 -7.31
CA VAL A 376 21.65 34.67 -8.41
C VAL A 376 21.11 35.25 -9.70
N GLY A 377 21.94 36.00 -10.42
CA GLY A 377 21.57 36.56 -11.74
C GLY A 377 20.52 37.69 -11.69
N PRO A 378 20.71 38.76 -10.91
CA PRO A 378 19.78 39.89 -10.91
C PRO A 378 19.62 40.47 -12.33
N GLY A 379 18.39 40.48 -12.85
CA GLY A 379 18.08 40.94 -14.20
C GLY A 379 18.52 40.01 -15.34
N ASP A 380 19.08 38.82 -15.04
CA ASP A 380 19.51 37.84 -16.02
C ASP A 380 18.66 36.56 -15.97
N PRO A 381 17.67 36.39 -16.87
CA PRO A 381 16.79 35.22 -16.87
C PRO A 381 17.52 33.91 -17.16
N THR A 382 18.65 33.92 -17.88
CA THR A 382 19.44 32.68 -18.11
C THR A 382 20.13 32.24 -16.83
N ALA A 383 20.78 33.16 -16.13
CA ALA A 383 21.44 32.88 -14.86
C ALA A 383 20.43 32.46 -13.78
N GLN A 384 19.27 33.15 -13.71
CA GLN A 384 18.19 32.75 -12.81
C GLN A 384 17.65 31.36 -13.13
N ALA A 385 17.40 31.05 -14.42
CA ALA A 385 16.92 29.73 -14.82
C ALA A 385 17.89 28.61 -14.44
N ARG A 386 19.20 28.79 -14.68
CA ARG A 386 20.21 27.82 -14.24
C ARG A 386 20.20 27.60 -12.73
N GLN A 387 20.04 28.68 -11.95
CA GLN A 387 19.94 28.54 -10.49
C GLN A 387 18.66 27.81 -10.07
N VAL A 388 17.52 28.11 -10.70
CA VAL A 388 16.24 27.41 -10.46
C VAL A 388 16.37 25.92 -10.71
N PHE A 389 16.93 25.50 -11.85
CA PHE A 389 17.10 24.08 -12.16
C PHE A 389 18.18 23.41 -11.32
N THR A 390 19.22 24.14 -10.89
CA THR A 390 20.20 23.65 -9.90
C THR A 390 19.53 23.38 -8.55
N ASN A 391 18.64 24.27 -8.10
CA ASN A 391 17.88 24.06 -6.86
C ASN A 391 16.91 22.90 -6.99
N MET A 392 16.26 22.77 -8.16
CA MET A 392 15.36 21.65 -8.45
C MET A 392 16.08 20.30 -8.47
N GLU A 393 17.29 20.23 -9.03
CA GLU A 393 18.13 19.03 -8.97
C GLU A 393 18.36 18.57 -7.52
N ARG A 394 18.62 19.52 -6.62
CA ARG A 394 18.82 19.24 -5.18
C ARG A 394 17.53 18.73 -4.53
N CYS A 395 16.38 19.32 -4.84
CA CYS A 395 15.09 18.86 -4.35
C CYS A 395 14.74 17.46 -4.87
N LEU A 396 14.97 17.19 -6.16
CA LEU A 396 14.79 15.88 -6.77
C LEU A 396 15.71 14.85 -6.10
N ALA A 397 17.00 15.17 -5.92
CA ALA A 397 17.94 14.29 -5.24
C ALA A 397 17.53 13.99 -3.80
N ALA A 398 17.01 14.97 -3.06
CA ALA A 398 16.48 14.78 -1.70
C ALA A 398 15.25 13.85 -1.67
N ALA A 399 14.46 13.82 -2.75
CA ALA A 399 13.35 12.89 -2.91
C ALA A 399 13.79 11.50 -3.43
N GLY A 400 15.06 11.31 -3.80
CA GLY A 400 15.56 10.11 -4.46
C GLY A 400 15.26 10.05 -5.97
N ALA A 401 15.03 11.20 -6.60
CA ALA A 401 14.72 11.36 -8.02
C ALA A 401 15.86 12.05 -8.80
N THR A 402 15.81 11.93 -10.12
CA THR A 402 16.57 12.75 -11.07
C THR A 402 15.61 13.44 -12.07
N PHE A 403 16.12 14.30 -12.95
CA PHE A 403 15.28 14.96 -13.97
C PHE A 403 14.58 14.00 -14.92
N ASP A 404 15.15 12.81 -15.14
CA ASP A 404 14.52 11.72 -15.90
C ASP A 404 13.20 11.21 -15.27
N ASP A 405 12.96 11.48 -13.99
CA ASP A 405 11.72 11.10 -13.30
C ASP A 405 10.65 12.20 -13.37
N VAL A 406 10.99 13.39 -13.90
CA VAL A 406 10.08 14.53 -13.96
C VAL A 406 9.04 14.31 -15.05
N ILE A 407 7.77 14.25 -14.65
CA ILE A 407 6.63 14.05 -15.56
C ILE A 407 5.99 15.37 -15.98
N LYS A 408 6.11 16.43 -15.17
CA LYS A 408 5.49 17.74 -15.42
C LYS A 408 6.37 18.87 -14.88
N LEU A 409 6.50 19.94 -15.67
CA LEU A 409 7.05 21.23 -15.25
C LEU A 409 6.02 22.34 -15.43
N THR A 410 5.88 23.23 -14.45
CA THR A 410 5.07 24.46 -14.59
C THR A 410 5.96 25.66 -14.41
N TYR A 411 5.95 26.56 -15.40
CA TYR A 411 6.78 27.76 -15.41
C TYR A 411 5.90 28.98 -15.15
N PHE A 412 6.27 29.76 -14.16
CA PHE A 412 5.73 31.09 -13.92
C PHE A 412 6.80 32.11 -14.29
N VAL A 413 6.55 32.94 -15.28
CA VAL A 413 7.52 33.92 -15.79
C VAL A 413 6.93 35.32 -15.73
N THR A 414 7.74 36.33 -15.41
CA THR A 414 7.27 37.72 -15.39
C THR A 414 7.16 38.34 -16.79
N ASP A 415 7.94 37.81 -17.75
CA ASP A 415 7.88 38.18 -19.16
C ASP A 415 8.08 36.93 -20.05
N ILE A 416 7.12 36.67 -20.93
CA ILE A 416 7.16 35.54 -21.87
C ILE A 416 8.36 35.64 -22.83
N ALA A 417 8.91 36.84 -23.05
CA ALA A 417 10.11 37.04 -23.85
C ALA A 417 11.36 36.32 -23.27
N PHE A 418 11.34 35.96 -21.97
CA PHE A 418 12.42 35.22 -21.34
C PHE A 418 12.38 33.72 -21.65
N VAL A 419 11.23 33.17 -22.07
CA VAL A 419 11.04 31.72 -22.23
C VAL A 419 12.10 31.04 -23.09
N PRO A 420 12.52 31.55 -24.26
CA PRO A 420 13.58 30.91 -25.05
C PRO A 420 14.90 30.75 -24.28
N ARG A 421 15.25 31.75 -23.46
CA ARG A 421 16.46 31.74 -22.64
C ARG A 421 16.33 30.77 -21.46
N ILE A 422 15.13 30.68 -20.88
CA ILE A 422 14.81 29.76 -19.79
C ILE A 422 14.83 28.30 -20.27
N LEU A 423 14.22 28.02 -21.42
CA LEU A 423 14.20 26.67 -22.00
C LEU A 423 15.60 26.24 -22.45
N SER A 424 16.40 27.13 -23.02
CA SER A 424 17.80 26.83 -23.32
C SER A 424 18.61 26.46 -22.07
N ALA A 425 18.34 27.09 -20.93
CA ALA A 425 18.99 26.73 -19.67
C ALA A 425 18.46 25.40 -19.10
N ARG A 426 17.15 25.13 -19.23
CA ARG A 426 16.54 23.85 -18.84
C ARG A 426 17.14 22.68 -19.61
N ASP A 427 17.42 22.85 -20.90
CA ASP A 427 17.94 21.79 -21.76
C ASP A 427 19.34 21.31 -21.32
N GLU A 428 20.01 22.04 -20.42
CA GLU A 428 21.24 21.59 -19.75
C GLU A 428 20.99 20.49 -18.69
N PHE A 429 19.73 20.29 -18.26
CA PHE A 429 19.35 19.41 -17.14
C PHE A 429 18.46 18.22 -17.52
N ILE A 430 17.68 18.32 -18.62
CA ILE A 430 16.68 17.30 -18.99
C ILE A 430 17.08 16.49 -20.23
N ASP A 431 16.47 15.31 -20.41
CA ASP A 431 16.46 14.58 -21.68
C ASP A 431 15.59 15.32 -22.71
N THR A 432 16.22 15.98 -23.68
CA THR A 432 15.51 16.76 -24.71
C THR A 432 14.79 15.91 -25.76
N GLU A 433 15.13 14.61 -25.87
CA GLU A 433 14.43 13.66 -26.72
C GLU A 433 13.15 13.14 -26.06
N ARG A 434 13.10 13.15 -24.72
CA ARG A 434 11.93 12.77 -23.91
C ARG A 434 11.62 13.84 -22.85
N PRO A 435 11.29 15.07 -23.26
CA PRO A 435 11.07 16.15 -22.30
C PRO A 435 9.80 15.90 -21.47
N PRO A 436 9.70 16.44 -20.24
CA PRO A 436 8.48 16.37 -19.45
C PRO A 436 7.28 17.03 -20.15
N ALA A 437 6.07 16.78 -19.64
CA ALA A 437 4.95 17.66 -19.95
C ALA A 437 5.23 19.06 -19.39
N SER A 438 4.75 20.11 -20.03
CA SER A 438 5.06 21.48 -19.61
C SER A 438 3.88 22.43 -19.76
N THR A 439 3.78 23.40 -18.84
CA THR A 439 2.87 24.55 -18.95
C THR A 439 3.65 25.81 -18.65
N VAL A 440 3.56 26.84 -19.50
CA VAL A 440 4.16 28.15 -19.24
C VAL A 440 3.05 29.17 -19.03
N VAL A 441 3.15 29.95 -17.95
CA VAL A 441 2.21 31.01 -17.59
C VAL A 441 2.98 32.30 -17.36
N GLN A 442 2.62 33.36 -18.07
CA GLN A 442 3.10 34.69 -17.72
C GLN A 442 2.28 35.23 -16.54
N ILE A 443 2.97 35.70 -15.51
CA ILE A 443 2.38 36.29 -14.29
C ILE A 443 2.82 37.74 -14.14
N VAL A 444 2.05 38.51 -13.36
CA VAL A 444 2.33 39.94 -13.17
C VAL A 444 3.51 40.22 -12.24
N ALA A 445 3.73 39.35 -11.24
CA ALA A 445 4.83 39.46 -10.28
C ALA A 445 4.99 38.16 -9.48
N LEU A 446 6.22 37.91 -9.00
CA LEU A 446 6.53 36.96 -7.93
C LEU A 446 6.57 37.70 -6.58
N TYR A 447 6.79 36.98 -5.47
CA TYR A 447 6.81 37.61 -4.13
C TYR A 447 7.90 38.68 -3.95
N ARG A 448 8.93 38.65 -4.83
CA ARG A 448 10.02 39.61 -4.91
C ARG A 448 10.13 40.16 -6.34
N PRO A 449 10.32 41.49 -6.51
CA PRO A 449 10.27 42.13 -7.82
C PRO A 449 11.50 41.82 -8.71
N ASP A 450 12.59 41.36 -8.11
CA ASP A 450 13.85 41.01 -8.79
C ASP A 450 13.91 39.55 -9.28
N LEU A 451 12.85 38.77 -9.02
CA LEU A 451 12.67 37.42 -9.54
C LEU A 451 11.96 37.43 -10.89
N LEU A 452 12.51 36.71 -11.86
CA LEU A 452 12.01 36.66 -13.23
C LEU A 452 11.26 35.37 -13.56
N LEU A 453 11.53 34.30 -12.79
CA LEU A 453 10.85 33.02 -12.92
C LEU A 453 10.77 32.25 -11.61
N GLU A 454 9.75 31.39 -11.55
CA GLU A 454 9.58 30.31 -10.59
C GLU A 454 9.14 29.05 -11.36
N VAL A 455 9.68 27.89 -11.01
CA VAL A 455 9.33 26.62 -11.68
C VAL A 455 8.99 25.57 -10.64
N ASP A 456 7.82 24.95 -10.76
CA ASP A 456 7.44 23.76 -9.99
C ASP A 456 7.57 22.49 -10.84
N ALA A 457 7.57 21.34 -10.16
CA ALA A 457 7.66 20.05 -10.84
C ALA A 457 6.82 18.97 -10.15
N LEU A 458 6.31 18.06 -10.97
CA LEU A 458 5.89 16.73 -10.51
C LEU A 458 6.89 15.72 -11.04
N ALA A 459 7.44 14.91 -10.15
CA ALA A 459 8.24 13.74 -10.50
C ALA A 459 7.48 12.47 -10.14
N LEU A 460 7.57 11.48 -11.01
CA LEU A 460 7.05 10.15 -10.77
C LEU A 460 8.23 9.24 -10.51
N LEU A 461 8.53 9.05 -9.24
CA LEU A 461 9.60 8.18 -8.83
C LEU A 461 9.16 6.74 -9.06
N PRO A 462 10.10 5.85 -9.47
CA PRO A 462 9.85 4.43 -9.34
C PRO A 462 9.34 4.16 -7.93
N VAL A 463 8.48 3.16 -7.75
CA VAL A 463 8.15 2.70 -6.41
C VAL A 463 9.44 2.13 -5.79
N VAL A 464 10.22 3.02 -5.16
CA VAL A 464 11.34 2.70 -4.29
C VAL A 464 10.76 2.68 -2.89
N GLN A 465 10.93 1.55 -2.25
CA GLN A 465 10.38 1.26 -0.95
C GLN A 465 11.60 0.97 -0.07
N GLY A 466 11.89 1.87 0.88
CA GLY A 466 12.98 1.74 1.84
C GLY A 466 13.56 3.08 2.34
N ALA A 467 13.62 3.22 3.67
CA ALA A 467 14.29 4.23 4.52
C ALA A 467 13.67 5.65 4.58
N SER A 468 13.35 6.24 5.73
CA SER A 468 13.28 5.82 7.16
C SER A 468 12.32 6.77 7.86
#